data_AF-A0A947RX00-F1
#
_entry.id   AF-A0A947RX00-F1
#
_cell.length_a   1.000
_cell.length_b   1.000
_cell.length_c   1.000
_cell.angle_alpha   90.00
_cell.angle_beta   90.00
_cell.angle_gamma   90.00
#
_symmetry.space_group_name_H-M   'P 1'
#
loop_
_entity.id
_entity.type
_entity.pdbx_description
1 polymer ?
#
loop_
_entity_poly.entity_id
_entity_poly.type
_entity_poly.pdbx_seq_one_letter_code
_entity_poly.pdbx_strand_id
1 'polypeptide(L)'
;MNSNEIRQRFLDFFREKGHKIVPSSSLVPTDDSVLLTTAGMQQFKPYYLDEKSPHGNKVASIQKCFRTSDIDEVGNEKHLTFFEMLGNFSFKDEYFKKEAIEYAYEFITKEMGLEIDYVSVFEGDDLTPPDTESEEIWEKIKKENNENFEIKKFGREDNFWGPTGEEGPCGPTTEIYVNPAGDGAGALEIWNLVFNEYYKNKEGKYNKLDKPGVDTGMGLERLAMVVQKKNNIFETDLFEPIMKVVGNNRVVTDHLRASVFLIADGVVPSNVGRGYVLRRLIRRVVAKGFGNAIEKTVGIIVENYKDFYFELEQNKNKIFTELKKEEEIFNKTLEKGMREFKRGTDPFVLFTTYGFPIELTQELSKEKGAVVDIEKFNQQMQKHQELSRTASAGMFKGGLADESEETTKLHTAAHLLLAALRKILGDHVEQKGSNITIERLRFDFSHPEKLTDEQKKEIERLVNKQIKKDLSVTCEEMKPEEAKEKGALGVFEHKYGDIVTVYAIGAFSREICGGPHVKKTGKLGTFKIKKEEASSAGVRRIKAVLI
;
A
#
# COMPACT_ATOMS: atom_id res chain seq x y z
N MET A 1 3.45 -33.56 1.77
CA MET A 1 2.30 -32.83 2.32
C MET A 1 2.16 -31.54 1.51
N ASN A 2 0.95 -31.21 1.06
CA ASN A 2 0.69 -29.98 0.30
C ASN A 2 0.39 -28.81 1.26
N SER A 3 0.32 -27.58 0.72
CA SER A 3 0.12 -26.37 1.52
C SER A 3 -1.21 -26.33 2.28
N ASN A 4 -2.29 -26.89 1.72
CA ASN A 4 -3.59 -26.97 2.39
C ASN A 4 -3.55 -27.90 3.61
N GLU A 5 -2.89 -29.05 3.48
CA GLU A 5 -2.65 -29.97 4.59
C GLU A 5 -1.79 -29.32 5.69
N ILE A 6 -0.76 -28.54 5.32
CA ILE A 6 0.08 -27.80 6.28
C ILE A 6 -0.76 -26.79 7.07
N ARG A 7 -1.58 -25.96 6.39
CA ARG A 7 -2.48 -25.01 7.05
C ARG A 7 -3.41 -25.72 8.04
N GLN A 8 -4.06 -26.79 7.59
CA GLN A 8 -5.03 -27.51 8.39
C GLN A 8 -4.38 -28.16 9.62
N ARG A 9 -3.23 -28.83 9.46
CA ARG A 9 -2.49 -29.43 10.57
C ARG A 9 -2.06 -28.41 11.61
N PHE A 10 -1.59 -27.24 11.19
CA PHE A 10 -1.24 -26.17 12.14
C PHE A 10 -2.45 -25.73 12.98
N LEU A 11 -3.58 -25.50 12.33
CA LEU A 11 -4.80 -25.08 13.03
C LEU A 11 -5.35 -26.18 13.94
N ASP A 12 -5.30 -27.44 13.51
CA ASP A 12 -5.75 -28.58 14.30
C ASP A 12 -4.86 -28.79 15.52
N PHE A 13 -3.54 -28.78 15.33
CA PHE A 13 -2.55 -28.89 16.39
C PHE A 13 -2.79 -27.83 17.48
N PHE A 14 -2.89 -26.55 17.12
CA PHE A 14 -3.11 -25.51 18.12
C PHE A 14 -4.53 -25.53 18.71
N ARG A 15 -5.54 -26.01 17.98
CA ARG A 15 -6.87 -26.24 18.55
C ARG A 15 -6.82 -27.32 19.64
N GLU A 16 -6.06 -28.39 19.42
CA GLU A 16 -5.85 -29.46 20.41
C GLU A 16 -5.07 -28.98 21.64
N LYS A 17 -4.15 -28.01 21.49
CA LYS A 17 -3.47 -27.33 22.61
C LYS A 17 -4.34 -26.26 23.31
N GLY A 18 -5.61 -26.14 22.91
CA GLY A 18 -6.61 -25.26 23.53
C GLY A 18 -6.61 -23.83 23.01
N HIS A 19 -5.92 -23.53 21.90
CA HIS A 19 -5.96 -22.20 21.30
C HIS A 19 -7.26 -21.99 20.53
N LYS A 20 -7.82 -20.78 20.65
CA LYS A 20 -8.93 -20.35 19.81
C LYS A 20 -8.40 -20.02 18.41
N ILE A 21 -8.92 -20.69 17.39
CA ILE A 21 -8.60 -20.36 16.00
C ILE A 21 -9.33 -19.08 15.59
N VAL A 22 -8.56 -18.08 15.14
CA VAL A 22 -9.04 -16.77 14.68
C VAL A 22 -8.78 -16.64 13.18
N PRO A 23 -9.77 -16.21 12.38
CA PRO A 23 -9.57 -15.94 10.96
C PRO A 23 -8.52 -14.86 10.71
N SER A 24 -7.95 -14.88 9.50
CA SER A 24 -7.05 -13.83 9.00
C SER A 24 -7.77 -12.48 8.91
N SER A 25 -7.14 -11.42 9.41
CA SER A 25 -7.57 -10.05 9.17
C SER A 25 -7.19 -9.56 7.77
N SER A 26 -7.80 -8.47 7.34
CA SER A 26 -7.48 -7.81 6.07
C SER A 26 -6.01 -7.37 5.99
N LEU A 27 -5.44 -7.38 4.78
CA LEU A 27 -4.18 -6.71 4.45
C LEU A 27 -4.25 -5.19 4.62
N VAL A 28 -5.46 -4.63 4.68
CA VAL A 28 -5.74 -3.23 5.02
C VAL A 28 -5.97 -3.15 6.53
N PRO A 29 -4.95 -2.81 7.33
CA PRO A 29 -5.08 -2.74 8.79
C PRO A 29 -6.00 -1.58 9.18
N THR A 30 -6.65 -1.73 10.33
CA THR A 30 -7.36 -0.65 11.02
C THR A 30 -6.42 0.31 11.77
N ASP A 31 -5.16 -0.10 11.96
CA ASP A 31 -4.09 0.72 12.54
C ASP A 31 -3.49 1.63 11.45
N ASP A 32 -3.69 2.95 11.59
CA ASP A 32 -3.20 3.96 10.64
C ASP A 32 -1.66 4.15 10.68
N SER A 33 -0.97 3.56 11.66
CA SER A 33 0.51 3.63 11.76
C SER A 33 1.23 2.73 10.75
N VAL A 34 0.52 1.78 10.14
CA VAL A 34 1.08 0.83 9.17
C VAL A 34 0.31 0.85 7.85
N LEU A 35 1.04 0.76 6.73
CA LEU A 35 0.43 0.84 5.40
C LEU A 35 -0.34 -0.43 5.03
N LEU A 36 0.22 -1.60 5.37
CA LEU A 36 -0.34 -2.93 5.09
C LEU A 36 -0.04 -3.82 6.29
N THR A 37 -0.81 -4.90 6.45
CA THR A 37 -0.57 -5.88 7.50
C THR A 37 0.73 -6.63 7.23
N THR A 38 1.78 -6.43 8.04
CA THR A 38 3.14 -6.96 7.79
C THR A 38 3.49 -8.20 8.63
N ALA A 39 2.72 -8.48 9.69
CA ALA A 39 2.96 -9.56 10.63
C ALA A 39 1.67 -10.14 11.21
N GLY A 40 1.74 -11.39 11.67
CA GLY A 40 0.62 -12.13 12.28
C GLY A 40 0.07 -11.46 13.53
N MET A 41 0.94 -10.94 14.40
CA MET A 41 0.53 -10.31 15.65
C MET A 41 -0.30 -9.04 15.49
N GLN A 42 -0.28 -8.36 14.33
CA GLN A 42 -0.89 -7.03 14.18
C GLN A 42 -2.39 -7.01 14.48
N GLN A 43 -3.11 -8.09 14.15
CA GLN A 43 -4.52 -8.21 14.51
C GLN A 43 -4.78 -8.42 16.01
N PHE A 44 -3.73 -8.70 16.79
CA PHE A 44 -3.77 -8.96 18.23
C PHE A 44 -3.05 -7.90 19.07
N LYS A 45 -2.42 -6.90 18.44
CA LYS A 45 -1.67 -5.82 19.10
C LYS A 45 -2.37 -5.25 20.34
N PRO A 46 -3.69 -4.94 20.33
CA PRO A 46 -4.35 -4.38 21.50
C PRO A 46 -4.35 -5.31 22.73
N TYR A 47 -4.33 -6.63 22.51
CA TYR A 47 -4.50 -7.64 23.56
C TYR A 47 -3.20 -8.00 24.30
N TYR A 48 -2.04 -7.62 23.74
CA TYR A 48 -0.76 -7.68 24.46
C TYR A 48 -0.64 -6.60 25.54
N LEU A 49 -1.52 -5.60 25.50
CA LEU A 49 -1.62 -4.55 26.51
C LEU A 49 -2.85 -4.82 27.40
N ASP A 50 -3.52 -3.75 27.85
CA ASP A 50 -4.59 -3.86 28.84
C ASP A 50 -5.93 -4.36 28.27
N GLU A 51 -6.12 -4.32 26.96
CA GLU A 51 -7.40 -4.72 26.37
C GLU A 51 -7.68 -6.21 26.58
N LYS A 52 -8.97 -6.53 26.74
CA LYS A 52 -9.40 -7.92 26.90
C LYS A 52 -9.69 -8.51 25.52
N SER A 53 -8.97 -9.56 25.16
CA SER A 53 -9.23 -10.31 23.95
C SER A 53 -10.64 -10.94 23.98
N PRO A 54 -11.47 -10.74 22.94
CA PRO A 54 -12.76 -11.43 22.81
C PRO A 54 -12.60 -12.92 22.47
N HIS A 55 -11.39 -13.37 22.14
CA HIS A 55 -11.08 -14.74 21.72
C HIS A 55 -10.43 -15.58 22.84
N GLY A 56 -10.22 -14.99 24.02
CA GLY A 56 -9.43 -15.59 25.09
C GLY A 56 -7.94 -15.26 24.99
N ASN A 57 -7.14 -15.83 25.89
CA ASN A 57 -5.72 -15.53 26.04
C ASN A 57 -4.78 -16.40 25.19
N LYS A 58 -5.27 -17.53 24.65
CA LYS A 58 -4.53 -18.40 23.70
C LYS A 58 -5.24 -18.37 22.36
N VAL A 59 -4.58 -17.86 21.33
CA VAL A 59 -5.15 -17.81 19.97
C VAL A 59 -4.15 -18.29 18.94
N ALA A 60 -4.64 -18.84 17.82
CA ALA A 60 -3.81 -19.17 16.67
C ALA A 60 -4.49 -18.72 15.38
N SER A 61 -3.70 -18.31 14.40
CA SER A 61 -4.20 -17.82 13.11
C SER A 61 -3.19 -18.04 12.00
N ILE A 62 -3.68 -18.00 10.76
CA ILE A 62 -2.84 -17.90 9.56
C ILE A 62 -3.15 -16.55 8.93
N GLN A 63 -2.26 -15.58 9.15
CA GLN A 63 -2.47 -14.19 8.77
C GLN A 63 -1.90 -13.92 7.37
N LYS A 64 -2.67 -13.23 6.54
CA LYS A 64 -2.19 -12.64 5.29
C LYS A 64 -1.22 -11.52 5.63
N CYS A 65 0.01 -11.60 5.15
CA CYS A 65 1.04 -10.59 5.38
C CYS A 65 1.56 -10.02 4.06
N PHE A 66 1.96 -8.76 4.09
CA PHE A 66 2.51 -8.05 2.95
C PHE A 66 3.72 -7.21 3.36
N ARG A 67 4.88 -7.44 2.73
CA ARG A 67 6.11 -6.70 2.96
C ARG A 67 6.50 -5.89 1.73
N THR A 68 6.46 -4.57 1.87
CA THR A 68 6.88 -3.65 0.81
C THR A 68 8.39 -3.47 0.73
N SER A 69 9.11 -3.72 1.82
CA SER A 69 10.58 -3.70 1.88
C SER A 69 11.21 -4.72 0.93
N ASP A 70 10.55 -5.87 0.76
CA ASP A 70 11.13 -7.03 0.10
C ASP A 70 10.84 -7.04 -1.41
N ILE A 71 10.08 -6.04 -1.92
CA ILE A 71 9.65 -5.94 -3.34
C ILE A 71 10.84 -6.04 -4.31
N ASP A 72 11.98 -5.48 -3.94
CA ASP A 72 13.16 -5.44 -4.80
C ASP A 72 14.06 -6.69 -4.64
N GLU A 73 13.85 -7.48 -3.59
CA GLU A 73 14.51 -8.77 -3.36
C GLU A 73 13.76 -9.96 -3.98
N VAL A 74 12.45 -9.80 -4.23
CA VAL A 74 11.64 -10.83 -4.89
C VAL A 74 12.27 -11.28 -6.20
N GLY A 75 12.30 -12.60 -6.38
CA GLY A 75 12.93 -13.27 -7.53
C GLY A 75 14.04 -14.23 -7.12
N ASN A 76 14.58 -14.09 -5.90
CA ASN A 76 15.40 -15.11 -5.28
C ASN A 76 14.55 -16.32 -4.80
N GLU A 77 15.19 -17.24 -4.10
CA GLU A 77 14.63 -18.53 -3.71
C GLU A 77 13.62 -18.45 -2.56
N LYS A 78 13.57 -17.33 -1.81
CA LYS A 78 12.92 -17.27 -0.49
C LYS A 78 12.13 -16.00 -0.15
N HIS A 79 12.21 -14.93 -0.93
CA HIS A 79 11.53 -13.65 -0.65
C HIS A 79 10.26 -13.45 -1.47
N LEU A 80 9.26 -12.86 -0.84
CA LEU A 80 7.92 -12.64 -1.35
C LEU A 80 7.41 -11.27 -0.92
N THR A 81 6.52 -10.67 -1.71
CA THR A 81 5.80 -9.46 -1.29
C THR A 81 4.59 -9.79 -0.43
N PHE A 82 3.87 -10.85 -0.80
CA PHE A 82 2.75 -11.39 -0.03
C PHE A 82 3.12 -12.79 0.46
N PHE A 83 2.78 -13.13 1.70
CA PHE A 83 2.97 -14.47 2.25
C PHE A 83 1.98 -14.71 3.39
N GLU A 84 1.86 -15.97 3.82
CA GLU A 84 1.03 -16.32 4.97
C GLU A 84 1.91 -16.59 6.19
N MET A 85 1.56 -15.94 7.30
CA MET A 85 2.23 -16.11 8.58
C MET A 85 1.34 -16.93 9.52
N LEU A 86 1.72 -18.17 9.75
CA LEU A 86 1.14 -19.03 10.78
C LEU A 86 1.67 -18.57 12.13
N GLY A 87 0.79 -18.38 13.11
CA GLY A 87 1.20 -17.93 14.44
C GLY A 87 0.28 -18.44 15.52
N ASN A 88 0.86 -18.76 16.67
CA ASN A 88 0.21 -18.95 17.95
C ASN A 88 0.63 -17.84 18.91
N PHE A 89 -0.34 -17.31 19.64
CA PHE A 89 -0.20 -16.12 20.44
C PHE A 89 -0.73 -16.37 21.86
N SER A 90 0.01 -15.85 22.84
CA SER A 90 -0.33 -15.87 24.26
C SER A 90 -0.39 -14.46 24.79
N PHE A 91 -1.50 -14.12 25.44
CA PHE A 91 -1.69 -12.83 26.10
C PHE A 91 -1.71 -13.03 27.61
N LYS A 92 -1.21 -12.03 28.35
CA LYS A 92 -1.37 -11.94 29.81
C LYS A 92 -0.83 -13.16 30.58
N ASP A 93 0.30 -13.70 30.13
CA ASP A 93 1.03 -14.81 30.77
C ASP A 93 0.23 -16.12 30.91
N GLU A 94 -0.63 -16.42 29.95
CA GLU A 94 -1.38 -17.69 29.93
C GLU A 94 -0.47 -18.90 29.64
N TYR A 95 0.58 -18.68 28.86
CA TYR A 95 1.76 -19.53 28.71
C TYR A 95 2.91 -18.68 28.15
N PHE A 96 4.16 -19.13 28.32
CA PHE A 96 5.33 -18.37 27.91
C PHE A 96 6.37 -19.24 27.19
N LYS A 97 7.67 -18.99 27.42
CA LYS A 97 8.79 -19.59 26.67
C LYS A 97 8.75 -21.11 26.63
N LYS A 98 8.58 -21.76 27.80
CA LYS A 98 8.62 -23.22 27.91
C LYS A 98 7.60 -23.89 27.00
N GLU A 99 6.31 -23.57 27.17
CA GLU A 99 5.25 -24.18 26.38
C GLU A 99 5.36 -23.76 24.90
N ALA A 100 5.72 -22.51 24.60
CA ALA A 100 5.88 -22.05 23.23
C ALA A 100 6.95 -22.83 22.47
N ILE A 101 8.10 -23.05 23.10
CA ILE A 101 9.23 -23.81 22.54
C ILE A 101 8.87 -25.30 22.43
N GLU A 102 8.24 -25.89 23.45
CA GLU A 102 7.76 -27.28 23.40
C GLU A 102 6.76 -27.50 22.26
N TYR A 103 5.79 -26.58 22.06
CA TYR A 103 4.84 -26.65 20.96
C TYR A 103 5.52 -26.52 19.58
N ALA A 104 6.48 -25.61 19.44
CA ALA A 104 7.19 -25.43 18.18
C ALA A 104 8.03 -26.67 17.83
N TYR A 105 8.76 -27.21 18.81
CA TYR A 105 9.52 -28.45 18.64
C TYR A 105 8.62 -29.64 18.25
N GLU A 106 7.50 -29.82 18.96
CA GLU A 106 6.54 -30.89 18.70
C GLU A 106 5.94 -30.77 17.29
N PHE A 107 5.54 -29.57 16.89
CA PHE A 107 4.97 -29.36 15.55
C PHE A 107 5.99 -29.61 14.44
N ILE A 108 7.21 -29.07 14.56
CA ILE A 108 8.24 -29.26 13.53
C ILE A 108 8.67 -30.73 13.42
N THR A 109 8.91 -31.41 14.54
CA THR A 109 9.45 -32.77 14.51
C THR A 109 8.39 -33.86 14.38
N LYS A 110 7.23 -33.72 15.04
CA LYS A 110 6.19 -34.77 15.07
C LYS A 110 5.13 -34.55 14.00
N GLU A 111 4.62 -33.32 13.86
CA GLU A 111 3.58 -33.04 12.86
C GLU A 111 4.14 -32.93 11.45
N MET A 112 5.27 -32.24 11.30
CA MET A 112 5.89 -32.01 9.98
C MET A 112 6.96 -33.07 9.63
N GLY A 113 7.47 -33.82 10.62
CA GLY A 113 8.47 -34.86 10.38
C GLY A 113 9.83 -34.31 9.94
N LEU A 114 10.19 -33.10 10.40
CA LEU A 114 11.41 -32.41 10.02
C LEU A 114 12.49 -32.54 11.10
N GLU A 115 13.74 -32.57 10.68
CA GLU A 115 14.91 -32.47 11.56
C GLU A 115 15.32 -31.01 11.67
N ILE A 116 15.61 -30.55 12.90
CA ILE A 116 16.10 -29.19 13.13
C ILE A 116 17.61 -29.19 12.92
N ASP A 117 18.13 -28.23 12.15
CA ASP A 117 19.59 -28.08 11.98
C ASP A 117 20.18 -27.30 13.16
N TYR A 118 19.59 -26.14 13.45
CA TYR A 118 19.93 -25.36 14.62
C TYR A 118 18.78 -24.45 15.04
N VAL A 119 18.87 -23.99 16.28
CA VAL A 119 18.04 -22.91 16.82
C VAL A 119 18.94 -21.75 17.22
N SER A 120 18.41 -20.53 17.15
CA SER A 120 19.10 -19.33 17.65
C SER A 120 18.44 -18.79 18.92
N VAL A 121 19.21 -18.17 19.79
CA VAL A 121 18.75 -17.46 21.00
C VAL A 121 19.49 -16.13 21.13
N PHE A 122 18.89 -15.18 21.84
CA PHE A 122 19.48 -13.85 22.04
C PHE A 122 20.69 -13.88 22.98
N GLU A 123 21.83 -13.35 22.50
CA GLU A 123 23.09 -13.35 23.25
C GLU A 123 23.20 -12.26 24.33
N GLY A 124 22.23 -11.33 24.38
CA GLY A 124 22.26 -10.18 25.27
C GLY A 124 23.04 -9.00 24.68
N ASP A 125 22.85 -7.82 25.29
CA ASP A 125 23.63 -6.62 25.01
C ASP A 125 23.61 -5.64 26.19
N ASP A 126 24.12 -4.42 25.98
CA ASP A 126 24.16 -3.36 26.99
C ASP A 126 22.77 -2.91 27.47
N LEU A 127 21.69 -3.25 26.75
CA LEU A 127 20.33 -2.78 27.04
C LEU A 127 19.47 -3.86 27.71
N THR A 128 19.64 -5.13 27.33
CA THR A 128 18.86 -6.26 27.85
C THR A 128 19.72 -7.52 28.00
N PRO A 129 19.50 -8.33 29.06
CA PRO A 129 20.31 -9.53 29.31
C PRO A 129 20.11 -10.63 28.23
N PRO A 130 21.04 -11.60 28.15
CA PRO A 130 20.88 -12.79 27.32
C PRO A 130 19.62 -13.59 27.66
N ASP A 131 19.06 -14.27 26.66
CA ASP A 131 17.90 -15.16 26.84
C ASP A 131 18.33 -16.58 27.26
N THR A 132 18.88 -16.69 28.47
CA THR A 132 19.35 -17.97 29.03
C THR A 132 18.21 -18.95 29.30
N GLU A 133 16.99 -18.46 29.50
CA GLU A 133 15.81 -19.30 29.74
C GLU A 133 15.47 -20.13 28.49
N SER A 134 15.40 -19.51 27.32
CA SER A 134 15.18 -20.22 26.05
C SER A 134 16.32 -21.19 25.74
N GLU A 135 17.57 -20.82 26.02
CA GLU A 135 18.75 -21.69 25.88
C GLU A 135 18.60 -22.98 26.73
N GLU A 136 18.25 -22.84 28.01
CA GLU A 136 18.06 -23.97 28.92
C GLU A 136 16.90 -24.88 28.49
N ILE A 137 15.80 -24.31 27.99
CA ILE A 137 14.65 -25.09 27.48
C ILE A 137 15.07 -25.91 26.26
N TRP A 138 15.80 -25.31 25.30
CA TRP A 138 16.29 -26.02 24.13
C TRP A 138 17.31 -27.11 24.48
N GLU A 139 18.24 -26.86 25.40
CA GLU A 139 19.18 -27.87 25.89
C GLU A 139 18.47 -29.06 26.53
N LYS A 140 17.40 -28.79 27.29
CA LYS A 140 16.56 -29.82 27.89
C LYS A 140 15.86 -30.66 26.81
N ILE A 141 15.21 -30.03 25.84
CA ILE A 141 14.55 -30.71 24.72
C ILE A 141 15.54 -31.58 23.95
N LYS A 142 16.72 -31.03 23.65
CA LYS A 142 17.80 -31.71 22.93
C LYS A 142 18.22 -32.99 23.66
N LYS A 143 18.43 -32.90 24.97
CA LYS A 143 18.81 -34.04 25.81
C LYS A 143 17.70 -35.09 25.95
N GLU A 144 16.46 -34.66 26.18
CA GLU A 144 15.33 -35.56 26.42
C GLU A 144 14.90 -36.33 25.16
N ASN A 145 15.07 -35.74 23.99
CA ASN A 145 14.69 -36.35 22.72
C ASN A 145 15.87 -36.93 21.93
N ASN A 146 17.09 -36.85 22.48
CA ASN A 146 18.33 -37.30 21.82
C ASN A 146 18.55 -36.64 20.45
N GLU A 147 18.31 -35.34 20.38
CA GLU A 147 18.50 -34.51 19.19
C GLU A 147 19.95 -33.99 19.10
N ASN A 148 20.39 -33.65 17.89
CA ASN A 148 21.76 -33.20 17.61
C ASN A 148 21.87 -31.76 17.08
N PHE A 149 20.76 -31.02 16.98
CA PHE A 149 20.76 -29.63 16.50
C PHE A 149 21.65 -28.70 17.34
N GLU A 150 22.22 -27.68 16.71
CA GLU A 150 23.03 -26.66 17.40
C GLU A 150 22.16 -25.60 18.08
N ILE A 151 22.62 -25.02 19.20
CA ILE A 151 22.01 -23.84 19.81
C ILE A 151 23.00 -22.69 19.62
N LYS A 152 22.64 -21.72 18.79
CA LYS A 152 23.47 -20.57 18.43
C LYS A 152 23.01 -19.33 19.16
N LYS A 153 23.96 -18.44 19.47
CA LYS A 153 23.67 -17.14 20.08
C LYS A 153 23.88 -16.06 19.03
N PHE A 154 22.87 -15.24 18.77
CA PHE A 154 23.00 -14.08 17.88
C PHE A 154 22.61 -12.78 18.60
N GLY A 155 23.03 -11.67 17.99
CA GLY A 155 22.83 -10.32 18.50
C GLY A 155 21.40 -9.80 18.32
N ARG A 156 21.20 -8.54 18.70
CA ARG A 156 19.88 -7.88 18.73
C ARG A 156 19.19 -7.84 17.36
N GLU A 157 19.94 -7.61 16.29
CA GLU A 157 19.39 -7.49 14.93
C GLU A 157 18.71 -8.79 14.47
N ASP A 158 19.17 -9.94 14.96
CA ASP A 158 18.65 -11.25 14.59
C ASP A 158 17.68 -11.80 15.64
N ASN A 159 18.01 -11.72 16.93
CA ASN A 159 17.29 -12.40 18.00
C ASN A 159 16.56 -11.48 19.00
N PHE A 160 16.19 -10.26 18.62
CA PHE A 160 15.32 -9.41 19.44
C PHE A 160 14.33 -8.61 18.58
N TRP A 161 13.05 -8.65 18.94
CA TRP A 161 11.98 -7.99 18.18
C TRP A 161 11.31 -6.85 18.94
N GLY A 162 11.06 -5.76 18.23
CA GLY A 162 10.14 -4.69 18.63
C GLY A 162 10.77 -3.46 19.31
N PRO A 163 9.92 -2.50 19.73
CA PRO A 163 8.47 -2.48 19.53
C PRO A 163 8.05 -2.04 18.12
N THR A 164 6.79 -2.28 17.77
CA THR A 164 6.18 -1.71 16.56
C THR A 164 5.87 -0.23 16.78
N GLY A 165 6.81 0.66 16.45
CA GLY A 165 6.68 2.10 16.61
C GLY A 165 7.72 2.69 17.58
N GLU A 166 7.43 3.86 18.15
CA GLU A 166 8.34 4.55 19.08
C GLU A 166 8.39 3.92 20.49
N GLU A 167 7.32 3.21 20.88
CA GLU A 167 7.21 2.49 22.16
C GLU A 167 6.30 1.27 22.04
N GLY A 168 6.40 0.33 22.99
CA GLY A 168 5.51 -0.83 23.06
C GLY A 168 6.15 -2.11 23.61
N PRO A 169 5.40 -3.23 23.62
CA PRO A 169 5.92 -4.55 23.93
C PRO A 169 7.00 -5.00 22.93
N CYS A 170 8.02 -5.66 23.45
CA CYS A 170 9.17 -6.17 22.70
C CYS A 170 9.90 -7.24 23.52
N GLY A 171 10.84 -7.96 22.90
CA GLY A 171 11.74 -8.81 23.67
C GLY A 171 12.56 -9.78 22.82
N PRO A 172 13.29 -10.70 23.50
CA PRO A 172 14.12 -11.68 22.82
C PRO A 172 13.26 -12.65 22.00
N THR A 173 13.88 -13.26 21.01
CA THR A 173 13.27 -14.36 20.25
C THR A 173 14.22 -15.55 20.17
N THR A 174 13.62 -16.73 19.98
CA THR A 174 14.30 -17.90 19.46
C THR A 174 13.77 -18.25 18.08
N GLU A 175 14.66 -18.59 17.14
CA GLU A 175 14.30 -18.96 15.77
C GLU A 175 14.72 -20.38 15.46
N ILE A 176 13.91 -21.08 14.67
CA ILE A 176 14.14 -22.47 14.26
C ILE A 176 14.59 -22.49 12.80
N TYR A 177 15.74 -23.14 12.55
CA TYR A 177 16.33 -23.26 11.23
C TYR A 177 16.33 -24.72 10.75
N VAL A 178 15.83 -24.93 9.54
CA VAL A 178 15.77 -26.25 8.89
C VAL A 178 16.29 -26.17 7.47
N ASN A 179 17.06 -27.18 7.07
CA ASN A 179 17.59 -27.34 5.74
C ASN A 179 16.53 -27.95 4.80
N PRO A 180 16.16 -27.29 3.69
CA PRO A 180 15.06 -27.73 2.84
C PRO A 180 15.26 -29.10 2.17
N ALA A 181 16.45 -29.40 1.65
CA ALA A 181 16.73 -30.65 0.94
C ALA A 181 18.10 -31.28 1.27
N GLY A 182 18.75 -30.82 2.34
CA GLY A 182 20.00 -31.41 2.84
C GLY A 182 21.23 -31.12 1.96
N ASP A 183 21.08 -30.33 0.89
CA ASP A 183 22.08 -30.12 -0.16
C ASP A 183 22.49 -28.64 -0.27
N GLY A 184 23.51 -28.22 0.50
CA GLY A 184 24.28 -26.99 0.24
C GLY A 184 23.52 -25.64 0.25
N ALA A 185 22.19 -25.62 0.37
CA ALA A 185 21.34 -24.43 0.39
C ALA A 185 21.45 -23.64 1.69
N GLY A 186 21.98 -24.27 2.74
CA GLY A 186 22.03 -23.73 4.10
C GLY A 186 20.67 -23.82 4.80
N ALA A 187 20.69 -23.84 6.13
CA ALA A 187 19.46 -23.88 6.90
C ALA A 187 18.69 -22.57 6.77
N LEU A 188 17.37 -22.68 6.68
CA LEU A 188 16.44 -21.56 6.52
C LEU A 188 15.63 -21.36 7.80
N GLU A 189 15.49 -20.11 8.22
CA GLU A 189 14.56 -19.72 9.28
C GLU A 189 13.12 -20.01 8.83
N ILE A 190 12.48 -20.95 9.52
CA ILE A 190 11.09 -21.35 9.25
C ILE A 190 10.11 -20.82 10.31
N TRP A 191 10.57 -20.59 11.54
CA TRP A 191 9.71 -20.14 12.64
C TRP A 191 10.47 -19.24 13.60
N ASN A 192 9.93 -18.06 13.86
CA ASN A 192 10.41 -17.10 14.86
C ASN A 192 9.43 -17.06 16.05
N LEU A 193 9.94 -17.22 17.27
CA LEU A 193 9.17 -17.19 18.52
C LEU A 193 9.59 -15.98 19.37
N VAL A 194 8.85 -14.88 19.26
CA VAL A 194 9.09 -13.63 19.99
C VAL A 194 8.44 -13.68 21.37
N PHE A 195 9.23 -13.36 22.39
CA PHE A 195 8.80 -13.29 23.77
C PHE A 195 8.67 -11.84 24.18
N ASN A 196 7.43 -11.33 24.24
CA ASN A 196 7.13 -9.97 24.70
C ASN A 196 7.35 -9.88 26.22
N GLU A 197 8.62 -9.80 26.62
CA GLU A 197 9.08 -9.78 28.02
C GLU A 197 9.30 -8.34 28.52
N TYR A 198 9.52 -7.39 27.60
CA TYR A 198 9.84 -6.00 27.92
C TYR A 198 8.84 -5.04 27.29
N TYR A 199 8.69 -3.86 27.90
CA TYR A 199 8.11 -2.68 27.30
C TYR A 199 9.20 -1.63 27.08
N LYS A 200 9.43 -1.23 25.82
CA LYS A 200 10.31 -0.11 25.48
C LYS A 200 9.50 1.17 25.53
N ASN A 201 9.92 2.11 26.38
CA ASN A 201 9.31 3.44 26.45
C ASN A 201 9.89 4.38 25.37
N LYS A 202 9.29 5.58 25.21
CA LYS A 202 9.76 6.60 24.26
C LYS A 202 11.19 7.11 24.50
N GLU A 203 11.73 6.92 25.70
CA GLU A 203 13.10 7.28 26.07
C GLU A 203 14.11 6.19 25.67
N GLY A 204 13.64 5.06 25.12
CA GLY A 204 14.47 3.93 24.72
C GLY A 204 14.83 2.98 25.87
N LYS A 205 14.21 3.14 27.05
CA LYS A 205 14.41 2.25 28.21
C LYS A 205 13.48 1.04 28.15
N TYR A 206 14.03 -0.13 28.46
CA TYR A 206 13.32 -1.40 28.53
C TYR A 206 12.94 -1.72 29.98
N ASN A 207 11.67 -1.96 30.24
CA ASN A 207 11.17 -2.39 31.56
C ASN A 207 10.49 -3.75 31.43
N LYS A 208 10.74 -4.68 32.36
CA LYS A 208 10.07 -5.98 32.32
C LYS A 208 8.56 -5.82 32.48
N LEU A 209 7.81 -6.59 31.70
CA LEU A 209 6.37 -6.69 31.78
C LEU A 209 5.96 -7.61 32.92
N ASP A 210 4.96 -7.20 33.71
CA ASP A 210 4.37 -8.04 34.77
C ASP A 210 3.67 -9.28 34.20
N LYS A 211 3.17 -9.16 32.97
CA LYS A 211 2.46 -10.22 32.25
C LYS A 211 3.02 -10.34 30.85
N PRO A 212 4.06 -11.16 30.64
CA PRO A 212 4.63 -11.32 29.32
C PRO A 212 3.67 -12.02 28.36
N GLY A 213 4.00 -11.98 27.08
CA GLY A 213 3.22 -12.62 26.02
C GLY A 213 4.09 -13.35 25.03
N VAL A 214 3.47 -14.23 24.24
CA VAL A 214 4.12 -14.96 23.15
C VAL A 214 3.54 -14.45 21.84
N ASP A 215 4.41 -14.10 20.91
CA ASP A 215 4.11 -13.79 19.52
C ASP A 215 4.95 -14.71 18.65
N THR A 216 4.34 -15.44 17.72
CA THR A 216 5.10 -16.31 16.83
C THR A 216 4.73 -16.07 15.38
N GLY A 217 5.71 -16.28 14.51
CA GLY A 217 5.55 -16.16 13.07
C GLY A 217 6.30 -17.25 12.33
N MET A 218 5.57 -18.09 11.60
CA MET A 218 6.08 -19.12 10.70
C MET A 218 5.59 -18.85 9.29
N GLY A 219 6.52 -18.69 8.35
CA GLY A 219 6.17 -18.45 6.95
C GLY A 219 5.68 -19.73 6.27
N LEU A 220 4.42 -19.78 5.83
CA LEU A 220 3.84 -20.96 5.17
C LEU A 220 4.69 -21.41 3.98
N GLU A 221 5.10 -20.45 3.15
CA GLU A 221 5.83 -20.72 1.92
C GLU A 221 7.21 -21.34 2.17
N ARG A 222 7.88 -20.90 3.25
CA ARG A 222 9.17 -21.49 3.66
C ARG A 222 8.97 -22.87 4.24
N LEU A 223 7.97 -23.06 5.10
CA LEU A 223 7.64 -24.38 5.64
C LEU A 223 7.26 -25.36 4.52
N ALA A 224 6.43 -24.94 3.57
CA ALA A 224 6.03 -25.74 2.42
C ALA A 224 7.24 -26.14 1.56
N MET A 225 8.19 -25.22 1.37
CA MET A 225 9.44 -25.50 0.66
C MET A 225 10.23 -26.63 1.33
N VAL A 226 10.40 -26.57 2.65
CA VAL A 226 11.11 -27.59 3.42
C VAL A 226 10.34 -28.93 3.43
N VAL A 227 9.05 -28.91 3.76
CA VAL A 227 8.20 -30.11 3.83
C VAL A 227 8.09 -30.83 2.48
N GLN A 228 8.14 -30.09 1.37
CA GLN A 228 8.10 -30.63 0.02
C GLN A 228 9.49 -30.92 -0.57
N LYS A 229 10.55 -30.74 0.22
CA LYS A 229 11.95 -30.97 -0.15
C LYS A 229 12.34 -30.22 -1.43
N LYS A 230 12.01 -28.93 -1.47
CA LYS A 230 12.32 -28.01 -2.57
C LYS A 230 13.42 -27.05 -2.12
N ASN A 231 14.24 -26.60 -3.07
CA ASN A 231 15.27 -25.60 -2.82
C ASN A 231 14.81 -24.18 -3.17
N ASN A 232 13.54 -24.05 -3.57
CA ASN A 232 12.96 -22.81 -4.00
C ASN A 232 11.47 -22.78 -3.69
N ILE A 233 10.99 -21.70 -3.06
CA ILE A 233 9.57 -21.56 -2.72
C ILE A 233 8.67 -21.65 -3.95
N PHE A 234 9.13 -21.18 -5.12
CA PHE A 234 8.37 -21.17 -6.37
C PHE A 234 8.21 -22.57 -7.00
N GLU A 235 8.89 -23.60 -6.46
CA GLU A 235 8.72 -25.00 -6.86
C GLU A 235 7.68 -25.75 -6.02
N THR A 236 7.10 -25.09 -5.02
CA THR A 236 6.04 -25.67 -4.18
C THR A 236 4.69 -25.67 -4.89
N ASP A 237 3.75 -26.46 -4.39
CA ASP A 237 2.37 -26.53 -4.86
C ASP A 237 1.66 -25.16 -4.93
N LEU A 238 2.07 -24.22 -4.06
CA LEU A 238 1.54 -22.86 -4.02
C LEU A 238 1.80 -22.07 -5.31
N PHE A 239 2.91 -22.34 -5.99
CA PHE A 239 3.41 -21.51 -7.08
C PHE A 239 3.64 -22.25 -8.39
N GLU A 240 3.94 -23.56 -8.36
CA GLU A 240 4.24 -24.35 -9.55
C GLU A 240 3.17 -24.18 -10.67
N PRO A 241 1.86 -24.19 -10.37
CA PRO A 241 0.83 -23.98 -11.40
C PRO A 241 0.90 -22.59 -12.04
N ILE A 242 1.22 -21.55 -11.27
CA ILE A 242 1.34 -20.16 -11.74
C ILE A 242 2.63 -20.00 -12.56
N MET A 243 3.74 -20.54 -12.07
CA MET A 243 5.05 -20.52 -12.73
C MET A 243 4.98 -21.09 -14.15
N LYS A 244 4.22 -22.18 -14.34
CA LYS A 244 3.97 -22.78 -15.67
C LYS A 244 3.27 -21.81 -16.63
N VAL A 245 2.37 -20.95 -16.13
CA VAL A 245 1.66 -19.96 -16.95
C VAL A 245 2.56 -18.79 -17.32
N VAL A 246 3.44 -18.37 -16.40
CA VAL A 246 4.27 -17.17 -16.57
C VAL A 246 5.71 -17.49 -16.99
N GLY A 247 5.94 -18.65 -17.60
CA GLY A 247 7.24 -19.03 -18.15
C GLY A 247 8.37 -19.05 -17.11
N ASN A 248 8.08 -19.52 -15.91
CA ASN A 248 8.99 -19.56 -14.76
C ASN A 248 9.49 -18.18 -14.27
N ASN A 249 8.73 -17.11 -14.51
CA ASN A 249 9.06 -15.79 -14.00
C ASN A 249 8.60 -15.61 -12.54
N ARG A 250 9.54 -15.78 -11.60
CA ARG A 250 9.31 -15.68 -10.14
C ARG A 250 8.71 -14.35 -9.70
N VAL A 251 9.24 -13.24 -10.23
CA VAL A 251 8.76 -11.88 -9.90
C VAL A 251 7.31 -11.71 -10.33
N VAL A 252 6.96 -12.16 -11.53
CA VAL A 252 5.59 -12.07 -12.04
C VAL A 252 4.64 -12.94 -11.22
N THR A 253 5.06 -14.15 -10.87
CA THR A 253 4.29 -15.07 -10.02
C THR A 253 3.94 -14.44 -8.67
N ASP A 254 4.94 -13.93 -7.95
CA ASP A 254 4.73 -13.28 -6.65
C ASP A 254 3.84 -12.03 -6.79
N HIS A 255 4.20 -11.12 -7.70
CA HIS A 255 3.49 -9.84 -7.80
C HIS A 255 2.04 -9.99 -8.27
N LEU A 256 1.73 -10.99 -9.11
CA LEU A 256 0.34 -11.31 -9.45
C LEU A 256 -0.43 -11.84 -8.24
N ARG A 257 0.15 -12.78 -7.48
CA ARG A 257 -0.46 -13.29 -6.25
C ARG A 257 -0.73 -12.18 -5.25
N ALA A 258 0.27 -11.35 -4.99
CA ALA A 258 0.16 -10.21 -4.08
C ALA A 258 -0.89 -9.18 -4.54
N SER A 259 -0.97 -8.90 -5.85
CA SER A 259 -1.98 -7.99 -6.40
C SER A 259 -3.40 -8.54 -6.25
N VAL A 260 -3.58 -9.85 -6.45
CA VAL A 260 -4.87 -10.54 -6.27
C VAL A 260 -5.37 -10.38 -4.83
N PHE A 261 -4.52 -10.65 -3.84
CA PHE A 261 -4.89 -10.52 -2.43
C PHE A 261 -5.17 -9.06 -2.02
N LEU A 262 -4.39 -8.10 -2.50
CA LEU A 262 -4.65 -6.68 -2.22
C LEU A 262 -6.02 -6.23 -2.76
N ILE A 263 -6.38 -6.63 -4.00
CA ILE A 263 -7.66 -6.24 -4.58
C ILE A 263 -8.83 -6.95 -3.89
N ALA A 264 -8.64 -8.21 -3.49
CA ALA A 264 -9.62 -8.95 -2.70
C ALA A 264 -9.93 -8.25 -1.37
N ASP A 265 -8.91 -7.67 -0.72
CA ASP A 265 -9.04 -6.86 0.50
C ASP A 265 -9.44 -5.39 0.22
N GLY A 266 -9.85 -5.07 -1.01
CA GLY A 266 -10.48 -3.81 -1.37
C GLY A 266 -9.55 -2.70 -1.86
N VAL A 267 -8.26 -2.96 -2.00
CA VAL A 267 -7.30 -1.99 -2.54
C VAL A 267 -7.51 -1.80 -4.05
N VAL A 268 -7.51 -0.55 -4.51
CA VAL A 268 -7.59 -0.19 -5.92
C VAL A 268 -6.34 0.57 -6.38
N PRO A 269 -5.87 0.39 -7.63
CA PRO A 269 -4.67 1.08 -8.13
C PRO A 269 -4.80 2.61 -8.04
N SER A 270 -3.81 3.28 -7.44
CA SER A 270 -3.80 4.74 -7.25
C SER A 270 -2.37 5.32 -7.33
N ASN A 271 -2.24 6.65 -7.20
CA ASN A 271 -0.92 7.30 -7.16
C ASN A 271 -0.31 7.37 -5.75
N VAL A 272 -1.01 6.94 -4.70
CA VAL A 272 -0.60 7.15 -3.30
C VAL A 272 -0.89 5.94 -2.41
N GLY A 273 -0.13 5.79 -1.33
CA GLY A 273 -0.36 4.79 -0.29
C GLY A 273 -0.46 3.36 -0.84
N ARG A 274 -1.42 2.59 -0.32
CA ARG A 274 -1.65 1.18 -0.71
C ARG A 274 -1.93 1.01 -2.20
N GLY A 275 -2.68 1.94 -2.79
CA GLY A 275 -2.99 1.93 -4.22
C GLY A 275 -1.76 2.16 -5.11
N TYR A 276 -0.77 2.92 -4.63
CA TYR A 276 0.52 3.04 -5.32
C TYR A 276 1.29 1.71 -5.33
N VAL A 277 1.33 1.01 -4.19
CA VAL A 277 1.97 -0.31 -4.08
C VAL A 277 1.34 -1.30 -5.05
N LEU A 278 0.01 -1.43 -5.02
CA LEU A 278 -0.72 -2.29 -5.95
C LEU A 278 -0.42 -1.94 -7.41
N ARG A 279 -0.50 -0.65 -7.75
CA ARG A 279 -0.19 -0.18 -9.09
C ARG A 279 1.24 -0.54 -9.51
N ARG A 280 2.23 -0.36 -8.63
CA ARG A 280 3.64 -0.71 -8.89
C ARG A 280 3.78 -2.19 -9.24
N LEU A 281 3.15 -3.08 -8.47
CA LEU A 281 3.20 -4.53 -8.73
C LEU A 281 2.60 -4.88 -10.10
N ILE A 282 1.40 -4.40 -10.40
CA ILE A 282 0.71 -4.68 -11.68
C ILE A 282 1.56 -4.18 -12.86
N ARG A 283 2.12 -2.98 -12.75
CA ARG A 283 2.95 -2.41 -13.84
C ARG A 283 4.23 -3.20 -14.09
N ARG A 284 4.88 -3.74 -13.05
CA ARG A 284 6.05 -4.62 -13.21
C ARG A 284 5.68 -5.91 -13.96
N VAL A 285 4.52 -6.49 -13.67
CA VAL A 285 4.01 -7.67 -14.39
C VAL A 285 3.80 -7.37 -15.87
N VAL A 286 3.12 -6.27 -16.16
CA VAL A 286 2.80 -5.86 -17.54
C VAL A 286 4.06 -5.47 -18.31
N ALA A 287 5.01 -4.78 -17.68
CA ALA A 287 6.28 -4.41 -18.29
C ALA A 287 7.12 -5.62 -18.73
N LYS A 288 7.00 -6.75 -18.03
CA LYS A 288 7.64 -8.03 -18.39
C LYS A 288 6.89 -8.79 -19.49
N GLY A 289 5.79 -8.25 -20.02
CA GLY A 289 5.02 -8.83 -21.13
C GLY A 289 3.98 -9.87 -20.71
N PHE A 290 3.64 -9.96 -19.42
CA PHE A 290 2.72 -10.99 -18.89
C PHE A 290 1.27 -10.53 -18.69
N GLY A 291 0.85 -9.44 -19.34
CA GLY A 291 -0.54 -8.97 -19.28
C GLY A 291 -1.58 -10.00 -19.74
N ASN A 292 -1.23 -10.79 -20.77
CA ASN A 292 -2.08 -11.89 -21.27
C ASN A 292 -2.22 -13.08 -20.30
N ALA A 293 -1.31 -13.21 -19.33
CA ALA A 293 -1.35 -14.29 -18.34
C ALA A 293 -2.28 -14.00 -17.15
N ILE A 294 -2.72 -12.74 -16.97
CA ILE A 294 -3.50 -12.29 -15.81
C ILE A 294 -4.72 -13.16 -15.55
N GLU A 295 -5.56 -13.40 -16.56
CA GLU A 295 -6.82 -14.12 -16.40
C GLU A 295 -6.61 -15.54 -15.85
N LYS A 296 -5.72 -16.29 -16.50
CA LYS A 296 -5.42 -17.68 -16.13
C LYS A 296 -4.77 -17.74 -14.75
N THR A 297 -3.84 -16.83 -14.45
CA THR A 297 -3.17 -16.77 -13.14
C THR A 297 -4.15 -16.42 -12.02
N VAL A 298 -5.06 -15.46 -12.23
CA VAL A 298 -6.13 -15.15 -11.25
C VAL A 298 -6.98 -16.39 -10.97
N GLY A 299 -7.39 -17.12 -12.02
CA GLY A 299 -8.16 -18.36 -11.85
C GLY A 299 -7.44 -19.40 -10.98
N ILE A 300 -6.14 -19.60 -11.20
CA ILE A 300 -5.31 -20.53 -10.41
C ILE A 300 -5.17 -20.06 -8.96
N ILE A 301 -4.88 -18.77 -8.74
CA ILE A 301 -4.74 -18.23 -7.38
C ILE A 301 -6.06 -18.36 -6.63
N VAL A 302 -7.19 -18.03 -7.23
CA VAL A 302 -8.48 -18.19 -6.55
C VAL A 302 -8.74 -19.65 -6.21
N GLU A 303 -8.49 -20.58 -7.13
CA GLU A 303 -8.68 -22.01 -6.87
C GLU A 303 -7.80 -22.54 -5.73
N ASN A 304 -6.53 -22.13 -5.68
CA ASN A 304 -5.58 -22.57 -4.65
C ASN A 304 -5.94 -22.09 -3.24
N TYR A 305 -6.76 -21.04 -3.11
CA TYR A 305 -6.92 -20.31 -1.85
C TYR A 305 -8.39 -20.11 -1.41
N LYS A 306 -9.38 -20.35 -2.28
CA LYS A 306 -10.82 -20.10 -1.99
C LYS A 306 -11.36 -20.81 -0.75
N ASP A 307 -10.81 -21.98 -0.41
CA ASP A 307 -11.26 -22.77 0.73
C ASP A 307 -10.86 -22.12 2.07
N PHE A 308 -9.84 -21.26 2.05
CA PHE A 308 -9.31 -20.57 3.22
C PHE A 308 -9.65 -19.07 3.22
N TYR A 309 -9.75 -18.46 2.04
CA TYR A 309 -10.04 -17.05 1.83
C TYR A 309 -11.22 -16.89 0.85
N PHE A 310 -12.44 -16.99 1.39
CA PHE A 310 -13.68 -16.96 0.60
C PHE A 310 -13.86 -15.65 -0.20
N GLU A 311 -13.26 -14.56 0.27
CA GLU A 311 -13.29 -13.25 -0.36
C GLU A 311 -12.63 -13.25 -1.74
N LEU A 312 -11.71 -14.19 -2.02
CA LEU A 312 -11.08 -14.33 -3.34
C LEU A 312 -12.08 -14.75 -4.40
N GLU A 313 -12.93 -15.74 -4.10
CA GLU A 313 -13.96 -16.20 -5.04
C GLU A 313 -15.07 -15.15 -5.14
N GLN A 314 -15.51 -14.56 -4.02
CA GLN A 314 -16.52 -13.49 -4.03
C GLN A 314 -16.10 -12.28 -4.87
N ASN A 315 -14.83 -11.88 -4.76
CA ASN A 315 -14.31 -10.70 -5.46
C ASN A 315 -13.62 -11.04 -6.79
N LYS A 316 -13.65 -12.28 -7.27
CA LYS A 316 -12.94 -12.74 -8.48
C LYS A 316 -13.14 -11.83 -9.70
N ASN A 317 -14.39 -11.45 -9.96
CA ASN A 317 -14.71 -10.54 -11.07
C ASN A 317 -14.09 -9.16 -10.88
N LYS A 318 -14.19 -8.59 -9.67
CA LYS A 318 -13.58 -7.30 -9.32
C LYS A 318 -12.06 -7.34 -9.44
N ILE A 319 -11.44 -8.40 -8.94
CA ILE A 319 -9.99 -8.66 -9.04
C ILE A 319 -9.56 -8.62 -10.51
N PHE A 320 -10.24 -9.39 -11.35
CA PHE A 320 -9.95 -9.43 -12.78
C PHE A 320 -10.13 -8.06 -13.44
N THR A 321 -11.25 -7.38 -13.17
CA THR A 321 -11.55 -6.06 -13.77
C THR A 321 -10.51 -5.00 -13.39
N GLU A 322 -10.10 -4.91 -12.13
CA GLU A 322 -9.11 -3.90 -11.70
C GLU A 322 -7.72 -4.19 -12.27
N LEU A 323 -7.30 -5.47 -12.34
CA LEU A 323 -6.04 -5.86 -12.97
C LEU A 323 -6.03 -5.51 -14.46
N LYS A 324 -7.11 -5.85 -15.19
CA LYS A 324 -7.24 -5.53 -16.63
C LYS A 324 -7.29 -4.05 -16.91
N LYS A 325 -8.00 -3.28 -16.09
CA LYS A 325 -8.06 -1.82 -16.21
C LYS A 325 -6.69 -1.18 -16.08
N GLU A 326 -5.89 -1.54 -15.06
CA GLU A 326 -4.54 -0.99 -14.90
C GLU A 326 -3.58 -1.50 -15.99
N GLU A 327 -3.72 -2.75 -16.45
CA GLU A 327 -2.97 -3.26 -17.62
C GLU A 327 -3.21 -2.39 -18.87
N GLU A 328 -4.46 -2.13 -19.23
CA GLU A 328 -4.83 -1.34 -20.41
C GLU A 328 -4.33 0.10 -20.30
N ILE A 329 -4.45 0.71 -19.12
CA ILE A 329 -3.92 2.05 -18.84
C ILE A 329 -2.41 2.05 -19.02
N PHE A 330 -1.72 1.08 -18.43
CA PHE A 330 -0.27 1.06 -18.44
C PHE A 330 0.32 0.71 -19.80
N ASN A 331 -0.29 -0.19 -20.59
CA ASN A 331 0.18 -0.50 -21.95
C ASN A 331 0.28 0.74 -22.84
N LYS A 332 -0.71 1.64 -22.77
CA LYS A 332 -0.70 2.93 -23.49
C LYS A 332 0.47 3.83 -23.08
N THR A 333 0.86 3.78 -21.80
CA THR A 333 2.00 4.51 -21.24
C THR A 333 3.32 3.84 -21.58
N LEU A 334 3.38 2.51 -21.49
CA LEU A 334 4.56 1.68 -21.67
C LEU A 334 5.13 1.82 -23.08
N GLU A 335 4.30 1.78 -24.12
CA GLU A 335 4.76 1.95 -25.51
C GLU A 335 5.49 3.29 -25.73
N LYS A 336 4.93 4.38 -25.19
CA LYS A 336 5.50 5.72 -25.30
C LYS A 336 6.77 5.84 -24.47
N GLY A 337 6.73 5.40 -23.21
CA GLY A 337 7.87 5.44 -22.31
C GLY A 337 9.05 4.59 -22.79
N MET A 338 8.79 3.38 -23.32
CA MET A 338 9.83 2.52 -23.90
C MET A 338 10.52 3.15 -25.11
N ARG A 339 9.78 3.90 -25.93
CA ARG A 339 10.37 4.64 -27.07
C ARG A 339 11.35 5.70 -26.59
N GLU A 340 10.98 6.45 -25.57
CA GLU A 340 11.80 7.52 -24.99
C GLU A 340 12.97 6.96 -24.17
N PHE A 341 12.76 5.86 -23.44
CA PHE A 341 13.82 5.16 -22.74
C PHE A 341 14.93 4.70 -23.71
N LYS A 342 14.54 4.14 -24.87
CA LYS A 342 15.50 3.75 -25.93
C LYS A 342 16.29 4.93 -26.50
N ARG A 343 15.78 6.17 -26.39
CA ARG A 343 16.48 7.40 -26.81
C ARG A 343 17.42 7.95 -25.74
N GLY A 344 17.48 7.35 -24.55
CA GLY A 344 18.32 7.84 -23.45
C GLY A 344 17.73 9.04 -22.72
N THR A 345 16.41 9.20 -22.74
CA THR A 345 15.71 10.26 -22.00
C THR A 345 15.99 10.16 -20.50
N ASP A 346 16.23 11.30 -19.86
CA ASP A 346 16.53 11.38 -18.42
C ASP A 346 15.42 10.72 -17.56
N PRO A 347 15.76 9.91 -16.55
CA PRO A 347 14.79 9.17 -15.72
C PRO A 347 13.70 10.05 -15.09
N PHE A 348 14.04 11.29 -14.69
CA PHE A 348 13.05 12.21 -14.13
C PHE A 348 12.02 12.64 -15.19
N VAL A 349 12.46 12.85 -16.43
CA VAL A 349 11.56 13.17 -17.56
C VAL A 349 10.71 11.97 -17.94
N LEU A 350 11.30 10.77 -17.99
CA LEU A 350 10.57 9.52 -18.20
C LEU A 350 9.43 9.35 -17.20
N PHE A 351 9.71 9.57 -15.92
CA PHE A 351 8.73 9.48 -14.86
C PHE A 351 7.67 10.58 -14.93
N THR A 352 8.08 11.84 -14.92
CA THR A 352 7.15 12.98 -14.79
C THR A 352 6.35 13.29 -16.05
N THR A 353 6.95 13.13 -17.23
CA THR A 353 6.32 13.50 -18.51
C THR A 353 5.66 12.32 -19.19
N TYR A 354 6.33 11.17 -19.20
CA TYR A 354 5.86 10.00 -19.91
C TYR A 354 5.15 8.99 -19.00
N GLY A 355 5.15 9.19 -17.68
CA GLY A 355 4.54 8.27 -16.72
C GLY A 355 5.25 6.92 -16.63
N PHE A 356 6.50 6.86 -17.12
CA PHE A 356 7.30 5.65 -17.17
C PHE A 356 7.94 5.41 -15.79
N PRO A 357 7.61 4.30 -15.10
CA PRO A 357 8.03 4.08 -13.73
C PRO A 357 9.55 4.13 -13.56
N ILE A 358 10.01 4.74 -12.46
CA ILE A 358 11.46 4.83 -12.16
C ILE A 358 12.04 3.44 -11.93
N GLU A 359 11.27 2.55 -11.33
CA GLU A 359 11.66 1.18 -11.03
C GLU A 359 11.88 0.38 -12.32
N LEU A 360 11.00 0.57 -13.31
CA LEU A 360 11.18 -0.03 -14.64
C LEU A 360 12.39 0.56 -15.36
N THR A 361 12.63 1.86 -15.19
CA THR A 361 13.83 2.51 -15.73
C THR A 361 15.11 1.93 -15.12
N GLN A 362 15.15 1.72 -13.81
CA GLN A 362 16.26 1.06 -13.12
C GLN A 362 16.49 -0.35 -13.64
N GLU A 363 15.42 -1.15 -13.71
CA GLU A 363 15.48 -2.55 -14.13
C GLU A 363 16.02 -2.68 -15.56
N LEU A 364 15.44 -1.95 -16.51
CA LEU A 364 15.87 -1.96 -17.91
C LEU A 364 17.26 -1.35 -18.13
N SER A 365 17.68 -0.41 -17.27
CA SER A 365 19.04 0.16 -17.34
C SER A 365 20.05 -0.87 -16.86
N LYS A 366 19.75 -1.58 -15.77
CA LYS A 366 20.60 -2.64 -15.21
C LYS A 366 20.83 -3.77 -16.20
N GLU A 367 19.79 -4.19 -16.94
CA GLU A 367 19.90 -5.17 -18.03
C GLU A 367 20.87 -4.73 -19.14
N LYS A 368 21.06 -3.41 -19.32
CA LYS A 368 22.01 -2.83 -20.28
C LYS A 368 23.37 -2.48 -19.66
N GLY A 369 23.62 -2.87 -18.41
CA GLY A 369 24.85 -2.53 -17.69
C GLY A 369 24.95 -1.07 -17.25
N ALA A 370 23.84 -0.33 -17.22
CA ALA A 370 23.77 1.05 -16.75
C ALA A 370 23.10 1.13 -15.38
N VAL A 371 23.56 2.06 -14.55
CA VAL A 371 22.96 2.34 -13.23
C VAL A 371 22.27 3.68 -13.29
N VAL A 372 21.02 3.72 -12.83
CA VAL A 372 20.26 4.97 -12.70
C VAL A 372 20.69 5.67 -11.41
N ASP A 373 21.04 6.95 -11.52
CA ASP A 373 21.32 7.80 -10.37
C ASP A 373 20.00 8.19 -9.65
N ILE A 374 19.68 7.44 -8.61
CA ILE A 374 18.46 7.62 -7.82
C ILE A 374 18.55 8.85 -6.90
N GLU A 375 19.73 9.21 -6.44
CA GLU A 375 19.91 10.43 -5.64
C GLU A 375 19.57 11.67 -6.48
N LYS A 376 20.10 11.73 -7.70
CA LYS A 376 19.76 12.79 -8.66
C LYS A 376 18.27 12.82 -8.96
N PHE A 377 17.65 11.66 -9.22
CA PHE A 377 16.20 11.57 -9.46
C PHE A 377 15.40 12.12 -8.27
N ASN A 378 15.76 11.72 -7.05
CA ASN A 378 15.08 12.16 -5.82
C ASN A 378 15.25 13.66 -5.60
N GLN A 379 16.44 14.22 -5.84
CA GLN A 379 16.67 15.67 -5.79
C GLN A 379 15.81 16.42 -6.82
N GLN A 380 15.68 15.90 -8.05
CA GLN A 380 14.81 16.49 -9.07
C GLN A 380 13.32 16.41 -8.67
N MET A 381 12.89 15.28 -8.09
CA MET A 381 11.54 15.10 -7.56
C MET A 381 11.25 16.04 -6.39
N GLN A 382 12.18 16.21 -5.46
CA GLN A 382 12.04 17.14 -4.35
C GLN A 382 11.88 18.57 -4.85
N LYS A 383 12.76 19.03 -5.76
CA LYS A 383 12.62 20.35 -6.39
C LYS A 383 11.28 20.51 -7.10
N HIS A 384 10.80 19.47 -7.78
CA HIS A 384 9.49 19.49 -8.46
C HIS A 384 8.32 19.60 -7.47
N GLN A 385 8.39 18.92 -6.34
CA GLN A 385 7.41 19.01 -5.26
C GLN A 385 7.47 20.38 -4.57
N GLU A 386 8.66 20.90 -4.29
CA GLU A 386 8.88 22.22 -3.69
C GLU A 386 8.35 23.34 -4.60
N LEU A 387 8.57 23.28 -5.91
CA LEU A 387 7.99 24.20 -6.88
C LEU A 387 6.45 24.15 -6.88
N SER A 388 5.88 22.96 -6.67
CA SER A 388 4.43 22.78 -6.55
C SER A 388 3.90 23.33 -5.21
N ARG A 389 4.66 23.19 -4.11
CA ARG A 389 4.33 23.70 -2.77
C ARG A 389 4.53 25.21 -2.61
N THR A 390 5.61 25.78 -3.14
CA THR A 390 5.84 27.25 -3.11
C THR A 390 4.85 27.98 -4.01
N ALA A 391 4.44 27.39 -5.12
CA ALA A 391 3.29 27.87 -5.88
C ALA A 391 1.97 27.86 -5.07
N SER A 392 1.92 27.09 -3.97
CA SER A 392 0.76 26.92 -3.06
C SER A 392 0.84 27.75 -1.77
N ALA A 393 2.04 28.06 -1.28
CA ALA A 393 2.26 28.69 0.03
C ALA A 393 1.96 30.21 0.08
N GLY A 394 1.74 30.85 -1.06
CA GLY A 394 1.28 32.25 -1.16
C GLY A 394 -0.19 32.39 -1.51
N MET A 395 -0.99 31.32 -1.38
CA MET A 395 -2.37 31.29 -1.88
C MET A 395 -3.40 31.44 -0.77
N PHE A 396 -4.26 32.46 -0.86
CA PHE A 396 -5.43 32.68 -0.02
C PHE A 396 -6.57 31.67 -0.34
N LYS A 397 -7.62 31.66 0.49
CA LYS A 397 -8.82 30.81 0.31
C LYS A 397 -9.33 30.88 -1.15
N GLY A 398 -9.46 29.73 -1.81
CA GLY A 398 -9.88 29.65 -3.22
C GLY A 398 -8.73 29.61 -4.26
N GLY A 399 -7.47 29.62 -3.82
CA GLY A 399 -6.31 29.51 -4.71
C GLY A 399 -5.85 30.84 -5.32
N LEU A 400 -6.07 31.94 -4.61
CA LEU A 400 -5.77 33.31 -5.03
C LEU A 400 -4.40 33.74 -4.55
N ALA A 401 -3.58 34.37 -5.40
CA ALA A 401 -2.28 34.92 -4.99
C ALA A 401 -2.39 36.27 -4.24
N ASP A 402 -3.50 37.01 -4.41
CA ASP A 402 -3.81 38.27 -3.73
C ASP A 402 -5.32 38.57 -3.79
N GLU A 403 -5.76 39.68 -3.18
CA GLU A 403 -7.15 40.17 -3.19
C GLU A 403 -7.39 41.34 -4.17
N SER A 404 -6.54 41.53 -5.17
CA SER A 404 -6.73 42.59 -6.17
C SER A 404 -8.03 42.41 -6.96
N GLU A 405 -8.48 43.48 -7.61
CA GLU A 405 -9.68 43.44 -8.46
C GLU A 405 -9.50 42.46 -9.63
N GLU A 406 -8.30 42.41 -10.21
CA GLU A 406 -7.90 41.52 -11.30
C GLU A 406 -7.95 40.04 -10.89
N THR A 407 -7.37 39.71 -9.74
CA THR A 407 -7.43 38.36 -9.18
C THR A 407 -8.87 37.97 -8.83
N THR A 408 -9.67 38.89 -8.29
CA THR A 408 -11.10 38.70 -8.01
C THR A 408 -11.94 38.44 -9.26
N LYS A 409 -11.62 39.13 -10.37
CA LYS A 409 -12.21 38.88 -11.69
C LYS A 409 -11.86 37.46 -12.16
N LEU A 410 -10.58 37.08 -12.15
CA LEU A 410 -10.16 35.75 -12.57
C LEU A 410 -10.71 34.62 -11.68
N HIS A 411 -10.94 34.90 -10.40
CA HIS A 411 -11.62 33.97 -9.49
C HIS A 411 -13.06 33.68 -9.91
N THR A 412 -13.82 34.74 -10.21
CA THR A 412 -15.20 34.58 -10.70
C THR A 412 -15.22 33.88 -12.07
N ALA A 413 -14.21 34.12 -12.91
CA ALA A 413 -14.05 33.40 -14.17
C ALA A 413 -13.75 31.90 -13.97
N ALA A 414 -13.06 31.51 -12.89
CA ALA A 414 -12.80 30.10 -12.57
C ALA A 414 -14.10 29.31 -12.30
N HIS A 415 -15.06 29.89 -11.58
CA HIS A 415 -16.38 29.27 -11.36
C HIS A 415 -17.19 29.13 -12.66
N LEU A 416 -17.17 30.17 -13.51
CA LEU A 416 -17.79 30.07 -14.84
C LEU A 416 -17.12 28.99 -15.69
N LEU A 417 -15.80 28.84 -15.59
CA LEU A 417 -15.04 27.82 -16.30
C LEU A 417 -15.42 26.41 -15.80
N LEU A 418 -15.48 26.18 -14.48
CA LEU A 418 -15.87 24.87 -13.93
C LEU A 418 -17.27 24.46 -14.37
N ALA A 419 -18.24 25.37 -14.26
CA ALA A 419 -19.61 25.10 -14.71
C ALA A 419 -19.70 24.87 -16.23
N ALA A 420 -18.90 25.57 -17.04
CA ALA A 420 -18.83 25.33 -18.48
C ALA A 420 -18.21 23.96 -18.80
N LEU A 421 -17.12 23.59 -18.12
CA LEU A 421 -16.47 22.29 -18.28
C LEU A 421 -17.44 21.15 -17.94
N ARG A 422 -18.16 21.23 -16.82
CA ARG A 422 -19.15 20.21 -16.44
C ARG A 422 -20.30 20.08 -17.44
N LYS A 423 -20.80 21.20 -17.98
CA LYS A 423 -21.87 21.16 -19.00
C LYS A 423 -21.45 20.55 -20.32
N ILE A 424 -20.18 20.71 -20.71
CA ILE A 424 -19.68 20.27 -22.02
C ILE A 424 -19.09 18.86 -21.95
N LEU A 425 -18.40 18.55 -20.86
CA LEU A 425 -17.66 17.29 -20.70
C LEU A 425 -18.43 16.26 -19.87
N GLY A 426 -19.23 16.69 -18.89
CA GLY A 426 -19.99 15.82 -17.99
C GLY A 426 -19.72 16.07 -16.51
N ASP A 427 -20.54 15.44 -15.66
CA ASP A 427 -20.52 15.64 -14.20
C ASP A 427 -19.32 15.03 -13.48
N HIS A 428 -18.52 14.20 -14.17
CA HIS A 428 -17.25 13.66 -13.65
C HIS A 428 -16.14 14.70 -13.52
N VAL A 429 -16.35 15.89 -14.07
CA VAL A 429 -15.40 17.01 -13.96
C VAL A 429 -15.50 17.64 -12.56
N GLU A 430 -14.43 17.49 -11.81
CA GLU A 430 -14.22 18.04 -10.48
C GLU A 430 -12.94 18.87 -10.48
N GLN A 431 -12.93 19.95 -9.70
CA GLN A 431 -11.72 20.73 -9.49
C GLN A 431 -10.69 19.89 -8.71
N LYS A 432 -9.47 19.80 -9.25
CA LYS A 432 -8.31 19.13 -8.62
C LYS A 432 -7.22 20.11 -8.20
N GLY A 433 -7.31 21.36 -8.63
CA GLY A 433 -6.41 22.44 -8.22
C GLY A 433 -6.74 23.76 -8.92
N SER A 434 -6.40 24.88 -8.31
CA SER A 434 -6.54 26.20 -8.92
C SER A 434 -5.38 27.10 -8.48
N ASN A 435 -4.87 27.92 -9.39
CA ASN A 435 -3.89 28.98 -9.10
C ASN A 435 -4.20 30.24 -9.90
N ILE A 436 -4.53 31.30 -9.18
CA ILE A 436 -5.02 32.55 -9.75
C ILE A 436 -4.09 33.67 -9.32
N THR A 437 -3.56 34.42 -10.29
CA THR A 437 -2.75 35.62 -10.08
C THR A 437 -3.33 36.77 -10.89
N ILE A 438 -2.84 37.99 -10.70
CA ILE A 438 -3.24 39.16 -11.53
C ILE A 438 -3.11 38.94 -13.04
N GLU A 439 -2.20 38.06 -13.46
CA GLU A 439 -1.91 37.83 -14.88
C GLU A 439 -2.65 36.62 -15.47
N ARG A 440 -3.03 35.63 -14.66
CA ARG A 440 -3.51 34.35 -15.18
C ARG A 440 -4.35 33.54 -14.20
N LEU A 441 -5.25 32.75 -14.77
CA LEU A 441 -5.94 31.63 -14.14
C LEU A 441 -5.31 30.31 -14.61
N ARG A 442 -4.88 29.48 -13.67
CA ARG A 442 -4.54 28.06 -13.88
C ARG A 442 -5.60 27.22 -13.19
N PHE A 443 -6.28 26.35 -13.93
CA PHE A 443 -7.37 25.54 -13.41
C PHE A 443 -7.15 24.06 -13.77
N ASP A 444 -7.08 23.21 -12.75
CA ASP A 444 -6.82 21.78 -12.85
C ASP A 444 -8.10 21.01 -12.54
N PHE A 445 -8.48 20.07 -13.41
CA PHE A 445 -9.76 19.36 -13.30
C PHE A 445 -9.66 17.88 -13.71
N SER A 446 -10.53 17.03 -13.16
CA SER A 446 -10.59 15.61 -13.52
C SER A 446 -11.16 15.42 -14.92
N HIS A 447 -10.31 14.94 -15.83
CA HIS A 447 -10.71 14.53 -17.15
C HIS A 447 -9.60 13.63 -17.74
N PRO A 448 -9.90 12.40 -18.21
CA PRO A 448 -8.86 11.48 -18.67
C PRO A 448 -8.29 11.87 -20.04
N GLU A 449 -9.06 12.55 -20.88
CA GLU A 449 -8.73 12.81 -22.29
C GLU A 449 -8.24 14.24 -22.52
N LYS A 450 -7.55 14.46 -23.63
CA LYS A 450 -7.17 15.81 -24.07
C LYS A 450 -8.39 16.51 -24.66
N LEU A 451 -8.61 17.77 -24.29
CA LEU A 451 -9.70 18.55 -24.90
C LEU A 451 -9.45 18.77 -26.39
N THR A 452 -10.47 18.47 -27.19
CA THR A 452 -10.51 18.82 -28.62
C THR A 452 -10.52 20.33 -28.82
N ASP A 453 -10.13 20.79 -30.01
CA ASP A 453 -10.17 22.22 -30.33
C ASP A 453 -11.61 22.76 -30.33
N GLU A 454 -12.56 21.94 -30.73
CA GLU A 454 -14.00 22.22 -30.67
C GLU A 454 -14.47 22.37 -29.21
N GLN A 455 -14.14 21.43 -28.33
CA GLN A 455 -14.49 21.53 -26.90
C GLN A 455 -13.90 22.79 -26.27
N LYS A 456 -12.63 23.13 -26.54
CA LYS A 456 -12.01 24.36 -26.01
C LYS A 456 -12.73 25.61 -26.49
N LYS A 457 -13.05 25.69 -27.78
CA LYS A 457 -13.82 26.81 -28.35
C LYS A 457 -15.20 26.91 -27.74
N GLU A 458 -15.88 25.78 -27.52
CA GLU A 458 -17.20 25.75 -26.93
C GLU A 458 -17.20 26.16 -25.45
N ILE A 459 -16.20 25.73 -24.68
CA ILE A 459 -16.00 26.16 -23.28
C ILE A 459 -15.78 27.67 -23.24
N GLU A 460 -14.85 28.18 -24.04
CA GLU A 460 -14.55 29.62 -24.12
C GLU A 460 -15.79 30.44 -24.54
N ARG A 461 -16.54 29.95 -25.54
CA ARG A 461 -17.79 30.57 -26.00
C ARG A 461 -18.84 30.60 -24.90
N LEU A 462 -18.99 29.50 -24.16
CA LEU A 462 -20.00 29.39 -23.11
C LEU A 462 -19.68 30.31 -21.92
N VAL A 463 -18.42 30.37 -21.48
CA VAL A 463 -17.97 31.31 -20.43
C VAL A 463 -18.25 32.74 -20.85
N ASN A 464 -17.80 33.13 -22.05
CA ASN A 464 -18.03 34.49 -22.57
C ASN A 464 -19.52 34.81 -22.76
N LYS A 465 -20.35 33.82 -23.12
CA LYS A 465 -21.80 33.99 -23.20
C LYS A 465 -22.40 34.33 -21.84
N GLN A 466 -21.93 33.72 -20.75
CA GLN A 466 -22.40 34.08 -19.41
C GLN A 466 -21.86 35.45 -18.97
N ILE A 467 -20.61 35.77 -19.30
CA ILE A 467 -20.04 37.10 -19.04
C ILE A 467 -20.91 38.20 -19.66
N LYS A 468 -21.26 38.06 -20.94
CA LYS A 468 -22.11 39.01 -21.69
C LYS A 468 -23.52 39.17 -21.12
N LYS A 469 -24.04 38.18 -20.36
CA LYS A 469 -25.35 38.28 -19.70
C LYS A 469 -25.34 39.14 -18.45
N ASP A 470 -24.16 39.59 -17.99
CA ASP A 470 -24.00 40.43 -16.80
C ASP A 470 -24.73 39.86 -15.57
N LEU A 471 -24.55 38.55 -15.33
CA LEU A 471 -25.21 37.83 -14.26
C LEU A 471 -24.79 38.39 -12.89
N SER A 472 -25.75 38.50 -11.97
CA SER A 472 -25.49 38.85 -10.58
C SER A 472 -24.76 37.71 -9.87
N VAL A 473 -23.79 38.07 -9.03
CA VAL A 473 -23.13 37.15 -8.11
C VAL A 473 -23.67 37.39 -6.71
N THR A 474 -24.26 36.37 -6.12
CA THR A 474 -24.85 36.40 -4.77
C THR A 474 -24.09 35.49 -3.83
N CYS A 475 -24.10 35.84 -2.55
CA CYS A 475 -23.40 35.12 -1.49
C CYS A 475 -24.39 34.84 -0.36
N GLU A 476 -24.49 33.59 0.07
CA GLU A 476 -25.33 33.14 1.19
C GLU A 476 -24.49 32.26 2.12
N GLU A 477 -24.65 32.44 3.44
CA GLU A 477 -24.10 31.53 4.44
C GLU A 477 -25.18 30.55 4.87
N MET A 478 -24.83 29.26 4.91
CA MET A 478 -25.77 28.18 5.24
C MET A 478 -25.04 26.94 5.76
N LYS A 479 -25.79 25.94 6.21
CA LYS A 479 -25.21 24.66 6.61
C LYS A 479 -24.74 23.86 5.37
N PRO A 480 -23.69 23.01 5.49
CA PRO A 480 -23.23 22.17 4.38
C PRO A 480 -24.32 21.30 3.73
N GLU A 481 -25.23 20.74 4.54
CA GLU A 481 -26.34 19.93 4.03
C GLU A 481 -27.34 20.75 3.21
N GLU A 482 -27.66 21.96 3.65
CA GLU A 482 -28.53 22.88 2.90
C GLU A 482 -27.88 23.33 1.58
N ALA A 483 -26.56 23.53 1.58
CA ALA A 483 -25.80 23.83 0.37
C ALA A 483 -25.86 22.67 -0.64
N LYS A 484 -25.73 21.43 -0.15
CA LYS A 484 -25.83 20.21 -0.96
C LYS A 484 -27.23 20.03 -1.56
N GLU A 485 -28.29 20.24 -0.77
CA GLU A 485 -29.68 20.19 -1.25
C GLU A 485 -29.95 21.26 -2.32
N LYS A 486 -29.35 22.45 -2.19
CA LYS A 486 -29.40 23.52 -3.19
C LYS A 486 -28.53 23.24 -4.43
N GLY A 487 -27.87 22.09 -4.53
CA GLY A 487 -27.03 21.68 -5.66
C GLY A 487 -25.71 22.43 -5.76
N ALA A 488 -25.18 22.95 -4.65
CA ALA A 488 -23.86 23.58 -4.63
C ALA A 488 -22.75 22.55 -4.86
N LEU A 489 -21.79 22.87 -5.72
CA LEU A 489 -20.60 22.05 -5.88
C LEU A 489 -19.62 22.30 -4.72
N GLY A 490 -19.03 21.23 -4.20
CA GLY A 490 -18.09 21.25 -3.08
C GLY A 490 -17.49 19.87 -2.84
N VAL A 491 -16.40 19.79 -2.08
CA VAL A 491 -15.76 18.54 -1.65
C VAL A 491 -16.38 18.12 -0.32
N PHE A 492 -17.53 17.45 -0.39
CA PHE A 492 -18.31 17.01 0.78
C PHE A 492 -17.71 15.83 1.56
N GLU A 493 -16.52 15.36 1.17
CA GLU A 493 -15.76 14.28 1.84
C GLU A 493 -14.79 14.81 2.92
N HIS A 494 -14.65 16.14 3.07
CA HIS A 494 -13.91 16.78 4.17
C HIS A 494 -14.88 17.41 5.19
N LYS A 495 -14.49 17.43 6.47
CA LYS A 495 -15.24 18.16 7.51
C LYS A 495 -15.24 19.66 7.20
N TYR A 496 -16.33 20.17 6.64
CA TYR A 496 -16.63 21.60 6.67
C TYR A 496 -16.94 22.03 8.11
N GLY A 497 -16.74 23.31 8.43
CA GLY A 497 -17.25 23.89 9.68
C GLY A 497 -18.79 23.92 9.70
N ASP A 498 -19.39 24.35 10.81
CA ASP A 498 -20.86 24.36 11.00
C ASP A 498 -21.61 25.21 9.96
N ILE A 499 -20.95 26.20 9.36
CA ILE A 499 -21.49 27.11 8.34
C ILE A 499 -20.49 27.21 7.18
N VAL A 500 -21.01 27.18 5.95
CA VAL A 500 -20.27 27.39 4.70
C VAL A 500 -20.82 28.57 3.94
N THR A 501 -19.93 29.26 3.22
CA THR A 501 -20.29 30.34 2.30
C THR A 501 -20.50 29.78 0.90
N VAL A 502 -21.69 30.02 0.32
CA VAL A 502 -22.06 29.57 -1.03
C VAL A 502 -22.20 30.79 -1.93
N TYR A 503 -21.42 30.80 -3.01
CA TYR A 503 -21.55 31.79 -4.07
C TYR A 503 -22.37 31.22 -5.23
N ALA A 504 -23.30 32.02 -5.75
CA ALA A 504 -24.07 31.70 -6.95
C ALA A 504 -23.88 32.77 -8.01
N ILE A 505 -23.58 32.35 -9.24
CA ILE A 505 -23.44 33.22 -10.41
C ILE A 505 -24.65 32.99 -11.31
N GLY A 506 -25.69 33.79 -11.08
CA GLY A 506 -27.03 33.54 -11.62
C GLY A 506 -27.47 32.09 -11.36
N ALA A 507 -28.13 31.47 -12.35
CA ALA A 507 -28.46 30.04 -12.32
C ALA A 507 -27.38 29.15 -12.96
N PHE A 508 -26.19 29.68 -13.24
CA PHE A 508 -25.18 29.00 -14.05
C PHE A 508 -24.16 28.21 -13.23
N SER A 509 -23.69 28.78 -12.12
CA SER A 509 -22.76 28.16 -11.18
C SER A 509 -23.25 28.44 -9.75
N ARG A 510 -23.07 27.45 -8.87
CA ARG A 510 -23.32 27.55 -7.43
C ARG A 510 -22.31 26.66 -6.71
N GLU A 511 -21.45 27.26 -5.89
CA GLU A 511 -20.28 26.58 -5.35
C GLU A 511 -19.97 27.06 -3.93
N ILE A 512 -19.49 26.15 -3.09
CA ILE A 512 -18.96 26.51 -1.76
C ILE A 512 -17.60 27.20 -1.99
N CYS A 513 -17.49 28.48 -1.65
CA CYS A 513 -16.28 29.26 -1.87
C CYS A 513 -16.09 30.33 -0.79
N GLY A 514 -14.84 30.51 -0.35
CA GLY A 514 -14.47 31.48 0.68
C GLY A 514 -13.61 32.65 0.19
N GLY A 515 -13.46 32.83 -1.13
CA GLY A 515 -12.68 33.91 -1.73
C GLY A 515 -13.56 35.05 -2.28
N PRO A 516 -12.99 36.24 -2.54
CA PRO A 516 -13.72 37.39 -3.10
C PRO A 516 -14.22 37.15 -4.53
N HIS A 517 -15.38 37.74 -4.86
CA HIS A 517 -15.97 37.70 -6.19
C HIS A 517 -16.39 39.08 -6.69
N VAL A 518 -16.45 39.24 -8.01
CA VAL A 518 -17.08 40.44 -8.60
C VAL A 518 -18.59 40.37 -8.39
N LYS A 519 -19.24 41.52 -8.19
CA LYS A 519 -20.71 41.58 -8.02
C LYS A 519 -21.49 41.16 -9.26
N LYS A 520 -20.89 41.31 -10.45
CA LYS A 520 -21.51 40.98 -11.72
C LYS A 520 -20.51 40.47 -12.75
N THR A 521 -20.92 39.51 -13.57
CA THR A 521 -20.04 38.89 -14.57
C THR A 521 -19.63 39.83 -15.70
N GLY A 522 -20.39 40.89 -16.00
CA GLY A 522 -20.04 41.83 -17.07
C GLY A 522 -18.75 42.61 -16.82
N LYS A 523 -18.26 42.61 -15.57
CA LYS A 523 -16.97 43.22 -15.19
C LYS A 523 -15.74 42.38 -15.58
N LEU A 524 -15.94 41.17 -16.09
CA LEU A 524 -14.87 40.22 -16.39
C LEU A 524 -14.16 40.48 -17.73
N GLY A 525 -14.72 41.30 -18.62
CA GLY A 525 -14.14 41.48 -19.97
C GLY A 525 -14.32 40.24 -20.84
N THR A 526 -13.28 39.81 -21.56
CA THR A 526 -13.31 38.63 -22.43
C THR A 526 -12.44 37.52 -21.88
N PHE A 527 -13.02 36.35 -21.61
CA PHE A 527 -12.29 35.16 -21.19
C PHE A 527 -11.61 34.48 -22.38
N LYS A 528 -10.33 34.12 -22.22
CA LYS A 528 -9.57 33.41 -23.25
C LYS A 528 -8.71 32.29 -22.68
N ILE A 529 -8.85 31.08 -23.24
CA ILE A 529 -7.97 29.94 -22.97
C ILE A 529 -6.67 30.14 -23.73
N LYS A 530 -5.55 30.17 -23.00
CA LYS A 530 -4.19 30.29 -23.58
C LYS A 530 -3.59 28.92 -23.88
N LYS A 531 -3.75 27.97 -22.97
CA LYS A 531 -3.18 26.64 -23.11
C LYS A 531 -4.02 25.61 -22.37
N GLU A 532 -4.01 24.39 -22.89
CA GLU A 532 -4.54 23.21 -22.25
C GLU A 532 -3.43 22.14 -22.29
N GLU A 533 -3.17 21.49 -21.16
CA GLU A 533 -2.12 20.48 -21.02
C GLU A 533 -2.48 19.40 -19.99
N ALA A 534 -1.84 18.22 -20.08
CA ALA A 534 -1.94 17.22 -19.03
C ALA A 534 -1.22 17.74 -17.77
N SER A 535 -1.85 17.61 -16.60
CA SER A 535 -1.19 17.93 -15.32
C SER A 535 -0.64 16.67 -14.64
N SER A 536 -1.45 15.61 -14.63
CA SER A 536 -1.11 14.28 -14.10
C SER A 536 -2.10 13.26 -14.67
N ALA A 537 -1.93 11.97 -14.35
CA ALA A 537 -2.85 10.93 -14.81
C ALA A 537 -4.29 11.24 -14.39
N GLY A 538 -5.21 11.35 -15.36
CA GLY A 538 -6.63 11.66 -15.13
C GLY A 538 -6.94 13.14 -14.85
N VAL A 539 -5.94 14.04 -14.90
CA VAL A 539 -6.11 15.47 -14.59
C VAL A 539 -5.59 16.35 -15.74
N ARG A 540 -6.44 17.26 -16.20
CA ARG A 540 -6.11 18.27 -17.23
C ARG A 540 -5.97 19.64 -16.59
N ARG A 541 -5.19 20.51 -17.22
CA ARG A 541 -4.91 21.88 -16.79
C ARG A 541 -5.23 22.86 -17.89
N ILE A 542 -6.07 23.85 -17.60
CA ILE A 542 -6.30 25.02 -18.44
C ILE A 542 -5.54 26.21 -17.85
N LYS A 543 -4.84 26.95 -18.71
CA LYS A 543 -4.34 28.30 -18.41
C LYS A 543 -5.15 29.30 -19.22
N ALA A 544 -5.75 30.28 -18.56
CA ALA A 544 -6.63 31.28 -19.15
C ALA A 544 -6.34 32.68 -18.60
N VAL A 545 -6.84 33.70 -19.30
CA VAL A 545 -6.74 35.12 -18.93
C VAL A 545 -8.05 35.83 -19.23
N LEU A 546 -8.21 37.03 -18.68
CA LEU A 546 -9.24 38.00 -19.07
C LEU A 546 -8.59 39.10 -19.91
N ILE A 547 -9.26 39.52 -20.99
CA ILE A 547 -8.80 40.54 -21.97
C ILE A 547 -9.82 41.66 -22.05
#